data_AF-A0A3A1YA51-F1
#
_entry.id   AF-A0A3A1YA51-F1
#
_cell.length_a   1.000
_cell.length_b   1.000
_cell.length_c   1.000
_cell.angle_alpha   90.00
_cell.angle_beta   90.00
_cell.angle_gamma   90.00
#
_symmetry.space_group_name_H-M   'P 1'
#
loop_
_entity.id
_entity.type
_entity.pdbx_description
1 polymer ?
#
loop_
_entity_poly.entity_id
_entity_poly.type
_entity_poly.pdbx_seq_one_letter_code
_entity_poly.pdbx_strand_id
1 'polypeptide(L)' 'MAKLLIKRKVGQRIRINADIEIIVAKTSSKSVNIVVCSPNNNLVTIVDDKTIEKEKEPGK' A
#
# COMPACT_ATOMS: atom_id res chain seq x y z
N MET A 1 -1.23 -13.34 11.55
CA MET A 1 -0.93 -12.94 10.16
C MET A 1 0.59 -12.84 10.01
N ALA A 2 1.19 -13.43 8.98
CA ALA A 2 2.63 -13.33 8.73
C ALA A 2 2.99 -11.92 8.24
N LYS A 3 4.07 -11.35 8.77
CA LYS A 3 4.56 -10.02 8.39
C LYS A 3 5.87 -10.17 7.62
N LEU A 4 6.00 -9.49 6.50
CA LEU A 4 7.22 -9.46 5.71
C LEU A 4 7.79 -8.04 5.70
N LEU A 5 8.99 -7.88 6.25
CA LEU A 5 9.74 -6.62 6.22
C LEU A 5 10.83 -6.71 5.15
N ILE A 6 10.77 -5.85 4.14
CA ILE A 6 11.73 -5.84 3.03
C ILE A 6 12.18 -4.41 2.71
N LYS A 7 13.48 -4.26 2.41
CA LYS A 7 14.08 -2.97 2.02
C LYS A 7 14.23 -2.90 0.50
N ARG A 8 13.73 -1.83 -0.12
CA ARG A 8 13.86 -1.56 -1.56
C ARG A 8 14.45 -0.17 -1.82
N LYS A 9 15.24 -0.05 -2.87
CA LYS A 9 15.74 1.23 -3.42
C LYS A 9 14.74 1.79 -4.44
N VAL A 10 14.91 3.06 -4.83
CA VAL A 10 14.17 3.65 -5.96
C VAL A 10 14.38 2.81 -7.23
N GLY A 11 13.31 2.61 -8.00
CA GLY A 11 13.27 1.79 -9.22
C GLY A 11 13.11 0.29 -8.97
N GLN A 12 13.17 -0.15 -7.72
CA GLN A 12 13.00 -1.55 -7.38
C GLN A 12 11.53 -1.93 -7.16
N ARG A 13 11.17 -3.14 -7.62
CA ARG A 13 9.81 -3.71 -7.52
C ARG A 13 9.68 -4.79 -6.45
N ILE A 14 8.45 -4.94 -5.95
CA ILE A 14 7.92 -6.05 -5.15
C ILE A 14 6.79 -6.64 -5.99
N ARG A 15 6.76 -7.95 -6.15
CA ARG A 15 5.67 -8.63 -6.85
C ARG A 15 4.86 -9.44 -5.84
N ILE A 16 3.55 -9.24 -5.83
CA ILE A 16 2.59 -9.98 -5.01
C ILE A 16 1.78 -10.84 -5.97
N ASN A 17 1.91 -12.17 -5.86
CA ASN A 17 1.43 -13.14 -6.85
C ASN A 17 1.97 -12.86 -8.27
N ALA A 18 1.24 -13.20 -9.34
CA ALA A 18 1.66 -12.93 -10.71
C ALA A 18 1.22 -11.52 -11.20
N ASP A 19 0.28 -10.90 -10.50
CA ASP A 19 -0.57 -9.86 -11.09
C ASP A 19 -0.35 -8.47 -10.50
N ILE A 20 0.19 -8.36 -9.29
CA ILE A 20 0.37 -7.07 -8.61
C ILE A 20 1.86 -6.76 -8.51
N GLU A 21 2.25 -5.57 -8.97
CA GLU A 21 3.59 -5.03 -8.79
C GLU A 21 3.54 -3.72 -8.00
N ILE A 22 4.42 -3.59 -7.01
CA ILE A 22 4.63 -2.35 -6.25
C ILE A 22 6.03 -1.86 -6.54
N ILE A 23 6.15 -0.64 -7.06
CA ILE A 23 7.42 -0.02 -7.45
C ILE A 23 7.69 1.18 -6.55
N VAL A 24 8.89 1.25 -5.97
CA VAL A 24 9.36 2.46 -5.27
C VAL A 24 9.77 3.49 -6.32
N ALA A 25 8.88 4.45 -6.60
CA ALA A 25 9.10 5.43 -7.67
C ALA A 25 9.99 6.59 -7.23
N LYS A 26 9.80 7.10 -6.01
CA LYS A 26 10.58 8.22 -5.46
C LYS A 26 10.55 8.22 -3.95
N THR A 27 11.65 8.55 -3.32
CA THR A 27 11.74 8.71 -1.86
C THR A 27 12.09 10.15 -1.51
N SER A 28 11.53 10.64 -0.40
CA SER A 28 11.95 11.87 0.28
C SER A 28 12.24 11.55 1.75
N SER A 29 12.71 12.52 2.52
CA SER A 29 12.92 12.36 3.96
C SER A 29 11.62 12.11 4.75
N LYS A 30 10.46 12.47 4.17
CA LYS A 30 9.15 12.40 4.85
C LYS A 30 8.18 11.43 4.20
N SER A 31 8.45 10.94 3.00
CA SER A 31 7.50 10.13 2.24
C SER A 31 8.17 9.21 1.24
N VAL A 32 7.45 8.15 0.90
CA VAL A 32 7.78 7.24 -0.20
C VAL A 32 6.61 7.28 -1.18
N ASN A 33 6.92 7.59 -2.44
CA ASN A 33 5.98 7.51 -3.54
C ASN A 33 6.09 6.12 -4.13
N ILE A 34 4.98 5.39 -4.15
CA ILE A 34 4.89 4.06 -4.72
C ILE A 34 3.96 4.09 -5.94
N VAL A 35 4.25 3.24 -6.92
CA VAL A 35 3.32 2.93 -8.01
C VAL A 35 2.84 1.51 -7.79
N VAL A 36 1.53 1.32 -7.84
CA VAL A 36 0.90 -0.01 -7.78
C VAL A 36 0.34 -0.33 -9.15
N CYS A 37 0.89 -1.34 -9.80
CA CYS A 37 0.40 -1.88 -11.06
C CYS A 37 -0.44 -3.12 -10.78
N SER A 38 -1.65 -3.16 -11.34
CA SER A 38 -2.59 -4.28 -11.25
C SER A 38 -3.31 -4.42 -12.59
N PRO A 39 -3.67 -5.64 -13.05
CA PRO A 39 -4.44 -5.83 -14.28
C PRO A 39 -5.83 -5.17 -14.21
N ASN A 40 -6.36 -4.98 -13.00
CA ASN A 40 -7.63 -4.29 -12.77
C ASN A 40 -7.44 -3.25 -11.65
N ASN A 41 -7.76 -1.98 -11.93
CA ASN A 41 -7.66 -0.89 -10.95
C ASN A 41 -8.58 -1.10 -9.74
N ASN A 42 -9.67 -1.86 -9.92
CA ASN A 42 -10.64 -2.18 -8.85
C ASN A 42 -10.05 -3.10 -7.76
N LEU A 43 -8.85 -3.65 -7.95
CA LEU A 43 -8.14 -4.48 -6.96
C LEU A 43 -7.28 -3.65 -5.98
N VAL A 44 -7.16 -2.34 -6.19
CA VAL A 44 -6.37 -1.45 -5.34
C VAL A 44 -7.31 -0.55 -4.54
N THR A 45 -7.54 -0.88 -3.27
CA THR A 45 -8.26 -0.01 -2.33
C THR A 45 -7.24 0.74 -1.48
N ILE A 46 -7.27 2.08 -1.55
CA ILE A 46 -6.50 2.92 -0.64
C ILE A 46 -7.29 3.01 0.66
N VAL A 47 -6.74 2.43 1.74
CA VAL A 47 -7.31 2.52 3.08
C VAL A 47 -6.45 3.51 3.87
N ASP A 48 -7.09 4.53 4.45
CA ASP A 48 -6.43 5.41 5.41
C ASP A 48 -6.67 4.86 6.82
N ASP A 49 -5.59 4.51 7.50
CA ASP A 49 -5.61 3.96 8.86
C ASP A 49 -6.31 4.90 9.86
N LYS A 50 -6.38 6.21 9.59
CA LYS A 50 -7.07 7.19 10.45
C LYS A 50 -8.60 7.18 10.32
N THR A 51 -9.16 6.50 9.33
CA THR A 51 -10.62 6.47 9.10
C THR A 51 -11.31 5.35 9.90
N ILE A 52 -10.54 4.38 10.38
CA ILE A 52 -11.07 3.16 11.04
C ILE A 52 -11.65 3.46 12.44
N GLU A 53 -11.27 4.57 13.07
CA GLU A 53 -11.71 4.90 14.43
C GLU A 53 -13.11 5.58 14.51
N LYS A 54 -13.75 5.92 13.39
CA LYS A 54 -15.01 6.70 13.41
C LYS A 54 -16.30 5.87 13.32
N GLU A 55 -16.24 4.55 13.16
CA GLU A 55 -17.44 3.70 13.01
C GLU A 55 -17.76 2.83 14.25
N LYS A 56 -17.25 3.20 15.44
CA LYS A 56 -17.55 2.49 16.70
C LYS A 56 -18.37 3.31 17.71
N GLU A 57 -19.27 4.17 17.25
CA GLU A 57 -20.37 4.62 18.11
C GLU A 57 -21.73 4.42 17.43
N PRO A 58 -22.40 3.29 17.69
CA PRO A 58 -23.84 3.25 17.70
C PRO A 58 -24.33 3.46 19.14
N GLY A 59 -24.96 4.62 19.37
CA GLY A 59 -26.12 4.71 20.26
C GLY A 59 -25.85 4.97 21.74
N LYS A 60 -26.48 6.05 22.22
CA LYS A 60 -26.77 6.36 23.62
C LYS A 60 -27.34 5.20 24.43
#